data_AF-A0A0F2HCN4-F1
#
_entry.id   AF-A0A0F2HCN4-F1
#
_cell.length_a   1.000
_cell.length_b   1.000
_cell.length_c   1.000
_cell.angle_alpha   90.00
_cell.angle_beta   90.00
_cell.angle_gamma   90.00
#
_symmetry.space_group_name_H-M   'P 1'
#
loop_
_entity.id
_entity.type
_entity.pdbx_description
1 polymer ?
#
loop_
_entity_poly.entity_id
_entity_poly.type
_entity_poly.pdbx_seq_one_letter_code
_entity_poly.pdbx_strand_id
1 'polypeptide(L)' 'ETFCKPITIEDDVWIGGNSVINQGVTIGARSVIAANSVVNHDVPPDCLYGGTPAKLIRRLNEEEKESIVMA' A
#
# COMPACT_ATOMS: atom_id res chain seq x y z
N GLU A 1 -8.04 -15.45 -25.01
CA GLU A 1 -8.57 -14.87 -23.77
C GLU A 1 -7.39 -14.28 -23.00
N THR A 2 -7.43 -13.00 -22.63
CA THR A 2 -6.33 -12.36 -21.91
C THR A 2 -6.48 -12.73 -20.42
N PHE A 3 -5.61 -13.59 -19.91
CA PHE A 3 -5.61 -13.99 -18.49
C PHE A 3 -5.07 -12.83 -17.64
N CYS A 4 -5.96 -12.10 -16.98
CA CYS A 4 -5.60 -11.11 -15.96
C CYS A 4 -5.86 -11.70 -14.56
N LYS A 5 -4.85 -11.70 -13.69
CA LYS A 5 -5.04 -12.09 -12.28
C LYS A 5 -5.87 -11.02 -11.54
N PRO A 6 -6.77 -11.41 -10.62
CA PRO A 6 -7.55 -10.45 -9.84
C PRO A 6 -6.64 -9.54 -9.01
N ILE A 7 -7.12 -8.33 -8.73
CA ILE A 7 -6.51 -7.40 -7.77
C ILE A 7 -7.35 -7.49 -6.50
N THR A 8 -6.67 -7.65 -5.35
CA THR A 8 -7.33 -7.70 -4.04
C THR A 8 -7.01 -6.43 -3.29
N ILE A 9 -8.05 -5.71 -2.84
CA ILE A 9 -7.94 -4.55 -1.95
C ILE A 9 -8.64 -4.94 -0.66
N GLU A 10 -7.91 -4.98 0.45
CA GLU A 10 -8.46 -5.31 1.76
C GLU A 10 -9.11 -4.08 2.43
N ASP A 11 -9.61 -4.27 3.65
CA ASP A 11 -10.37 -3.26 4.39
C ASP A 11 -9.55 -2.01 4.71
N ASP A 12 -10.21 -0.84 4.69
CA ASP A 12 -9.64 0.46 5.08
C ASP A 12 -8.39 0.90 4.30
N VAL A 13 -8.19 0.41 3.07
CA VAL A 13 -7.09 0.86 2.20
C VAL A 13 -7.39 2.25 1.62
N TRP A 14 -6.42 3.18 1.73
CA TRP A 14 -6.46 4.45 1.03
C TRP A 14 -5.60 4.41 -0.24
N ILE A 15 -6.23 4.60 -1.41
CA ILE A 15 -5.55 4.74 -2.69
C ILE A 15 -5.51 6.20 -3.11
N GLY A 16 -4.31 6.76 -3.23
CA GLY A 16 -4.07 8.10 -3.76
C GLY A 16 -4.46 8.21 -5.23
N GLY A 17 -4.93 9.40 -5.65
CA GLY A 17 -5.37 9.64 -7.01
C GLY A 17 -4.30 9.32 -8.06
N ASN A 18 -4.75 8.88 -9.24
CA ASN A 18 -3.89 8.49 -10.37
C ASN A 18 -2.88 7.35 -10.05
N SER A 19 -3.20 6.48 -9.09
CA SER A 19 -2.41 5.26 -8.87
C SER A 19 -2.78 4.18 -9.87
N VAL A 20 -1.79 3.39 -10.29
CA VAL A 20 -1.94 2.22 -11.16
C VAL A 20 -1.59 0.97 -10.35
N ILE A 21 -2.44 -0.05 -10.36
CA ILE A 21 -2.24 -1.32 -9.65
C ILE A 21 -2.17 -2.44 -10.69
N ASN A 22 -1.06 -3.17 -10.70
CA ASN A 22 -0.89 -4.30 -11.62
C ASN A 22 -1.70 -5.52 -11.17
N GLN A 23 -2.13 -6.32 -12.14
CA GLN A 23 -2.85 -7.58 -11.93
C GLN A 23 -2.14 -8.50 -10.93
N GLY A 24 -2.90 -9.21 -10.10
CA GLY A 24 -2.40 -10.18 -9.13
C GLY A 24 -1.85 -9.58 -7.84
N VAL A 25 -1.86 -8.26 -7.68
CA VAL A 25 -1.45 -7.56 -6.46
C VAL A 25 -2.54 -7.64 -5.40
N THR A 26 -2.13 -7.90 -4.16
CA THR A 26 -2.92 -7.70 -2.94
C THR A 26 -2.43 -6.46 -2.20
N ILE A 27 -3.35 -5.55 -1.86
CA ILE A 27 -3.09 -4.41 -0.97
C ILE A 27 -3.71 -4.70 0.38
N GLY A 28 -2.86 -4.92 1.37
CA GLY A 28 -3.24 -5.31 2.72
C GLY A 28 -3.95 -4.21 3.50
N ALA A 29 -4.77 -4.61 4.47
CA ALA A 29 -5.67 -3.72 5.21
C ALA A 29 -4.98 -2.51 5.84
N ARG A 30 -5.69 -1.39 5.91
CA ARG A 30 -5.24 -0.09 6.49
C ARG A 30 -4.00 0.50 5.81
N SER A 31 -3.59 -0.01 4.64
CA SER A 31 -2.45 0.54 3.92
C SER A 31 -2.81 1.79 3.13
N VAL A 32 -1.79 2.61 2.86
CA VAL A 32 -1.91 3.84 2.08
C VAL A 32 -1.02 3.75 0.85
N ILE A 33 -1.58 4.02 -0.32
CA ILE A 33 -0.84 4.18 -1.58
C ILE A 33 -0.78 5.66 -1.93
N ALA A 34 0.43 6.22 -2.04
CA ALA A 34 0.61 7.63 -2.43
C ALA A 34 0.09 7.90 -3.85
N ALA A 35 -0.34 9.13 -4.13
CA ALA A 35 -0.79 9.52 -5.47
C ALA A 35 0.30 9.30 -6.54
N ASN A 36 -0.12 9.05 -7.79
CA ASN A 36 0.77 8.78 -8.93
C ASN A 36 1.69 7.54 -8.76
N SER A 37 1.30 6.56 -7.95
CA SER A 37 2.12 5.36 -7.73
C SER A 37 1.82 4.24 -8.73
N VAL A 38 2.82 3.41 -9.06
CA VAL A 38 2.66 2.17 -9.84
C VAL A 38 2.97 0.97 -8.95
N VAL A 39 1.92 0.30 -8.45
CA VAL A 39 2.02 -0.86 -7.55
C VAL A 39 2.20 -2.13 -8.37
N ASN A 40 3.40 -2.72 -8.28
CA ASN A 40 3.80 -3.89 -9.06
C ASN A 40 4.10 -5.15 -8.21
N HIS A 41 3.83 -5.11 -6.90
CA HIS A 41 3.94 -6.22 -5.96
C HIS A 41 2.99 -6.00 -4.78
N ASP A 42 2.77 -7.07 -4.00
CA ASP A 42 1.89 -7.03 -2.82
C ASP A 42 2.35 -6.00 -1.79
N VAL A 43 1.38 -5.34 -1.18
CA VAL A 43 1.57 -4.36 -0.12
C VAL A 43 1.10 -4.99 1.20
N PRO A 44 1.98 -5.18 2.19
CA PRO A 44 1.58 -5.66 3.51
C PRO A 44 0.63 -4.68 4.21
N PRO A 45 -0.22 -5.14 5.14
CA PRO A 45 -1.10 -4.26 5.93
C PRO A 45 -0.31 -3.21 6.71
N ASP A 46 -0.99 -2.12 7.09
CA ASP A 46 -0.43 -1.04 7.92
C ASP A 46 0.82 -0.36 7.34
N CYS A 47 0.92 -0.28 6.01
CA CYS A 47 2.08 0.31 5.33
C CYS A 47 1.71 1.51 4.45
N LEU A 48 2.62 2.49 4.37
CA LEU A 48 2.60 3.54 3.36
C LEU A 48 3.55 3.17 2.22
N TYR A 49 3.02 3.01 1.01
CA TYR A 49 3.78 2.74 -0.22
C TYR A 49 3.64 3.90 -1.21
N GLY A 50 4.67 4.17 -2.01
CA GLY A 50 4.58 5.16 -3.06
C GLY A 50 5.69 5.12 -4.11
N GLY A 51 5.43 5.77 -5.25
CA GLY A 51 6.39 5.94 -6.35
C GLY A 51 6.16 5.01 -7.55
N THR A 52 7.09 5.06 -8.51
CA THR A 52 7.05 4.29 -9.76
C THR A 52 8.43 3.66 -10.01
N PRO A 53 8.64 2.39 -9.64
CA PRO A 53 7.70 1.47 -8.99
C PRO A 53 7.43 1.85 -7.53
N ALA A 54 6.25 1.50 -7.02
CA ALA A 54 5.88 1.75 -5.63
C ALA A 54 6.83 1.01 -4.68
N LYS A 55 7.29 1.68 -3.63
CA LYS A 55 8.17 1.10 -2.59
C LYS A 55 7.62 1.47 -1.21
N LEU A 56 7.96 0.66 -0.21
CA LEU A 56 7.70 0.98 1.19
C LEU A 56 8.35 2.33 1.54
N ILE A 57 7.54 3.26 2.03
CA ILE A 57 7.99 4.55 2.58
C ILE A 57 8.14 4.42 4.09
N ARG A 58 7.10 3.92 4.77
CA ARG A 58 7.12 3.64 6.22
C ARG A 58 5.99 2.68 6.62
N ARG A 59 6.06 2.16 7.84
CA ARG A 59 4.92 1.49 8.51
C ARG A 59 4.12 2.50 9.32
N LEU A 60 2.81 2.32 9.37
CA LEU A 60 1.88 3.25 10.01
C LEU A 60 1.85 3.06 11.54
N ASN A 61 1.97 1.81 12.02
CA ASN A 61 1.87 1.48 13.45
C ASN A 61 3.19 1.55 14.22
N GLU A 62 4.28 2.00 13.59
CA GLU A 62 5.59 2.14 14.26
C GLU A 62 5.74 3.51 14.95
N GLU A 63 5.06 4.56 14.48
CA GLU A 63 5.07 5.90 15.11
C GLU A 63 4.41 5.92 16.51
N GLU A 64 3.40 5.09 16.75
CA GLU A 64 2.76 4.97 18.07
C GLU A 64 3.72 4.41 19.11
N LYS A 65 4.61 3.48 18.72
CA LYS A 65 5.58 2.89 19.64
C LYS A 65 6.68 3.87 20.03
N GLU A 66 7.20 4.64 19.08
CA GLU A 66 8.25 5.64 19.33
C GLU A 66 7.74 6.81 20.21
N SER A 67 6.47 7.19 20.04
CA SER A 67 5.85 8.27 20.82
C SER A 67 5.52 7.86 22.26
N ILE A 68 5.17 6.59 22.51
CA ILE A 68 4.88 6.08 23.87
C ILE A 68 6.17 5.91 24.69
N VAL A 69 7.29 5.54 24.08
CA VAL A 69 8.57 5.37 24.81
C VAL A 69 9.28 6.69 25.15
N MET A 70 8.86 7.80 24.54
CA MET A 70 9.45 9.14 24.76
C MET A 70 8.61 10.04 25.67
N ALA A 71 7.44 9.57 26.13
CA ALA A 71 6.55 10.26 27.08
C ALA A 71 6.71 9.66 28.49
#